data_AF-A0A2V9R0H7-F1
#
_entry.id   AF-A0A2V9R0H7-F1
#
_cell.length_a   1.000
_cell.length_b   1.000
_cell.length_c   1.000
_cell.angle_alpha   90.00
_cell.angle_beta   90.00
_cell.angle_gamma   90.00
#
_symmetry.space_group_name_H-M   'P 1'
#
loop_
_entity.id
_entity.type
_entity.pdbx_description
1 polymer ?
#
loop_
_entity_poly.entity_id
_entity_poly.type
_entity_poly.pdbx_seq_one_letter_code
_entity_poly.pdbx_strand_id
1 'polypeptide(L)'
;MFVRLVYESFRRQTRRKLLVAIAVTLGATVSTAMIGIATGIGDKISHELRSYGANLVVTPDEDNLDVQIGSVDLKPASTAYLEESSLTKIKGIFWRNNIVAFAPELQVNTTVGGEPVTLLGTYFAKQLLPATFWSARD
;
A
#
# COMPACT_ATOMS: atom_id res chain seq x y z
N MET A 1 52.34 2.42 20.97
CA MET A 1 53.30 2.28 19.85
C MET A 1 52.67 1.78 18.56
N PHE A 2 51.79 0.76 18.61
CA PHE A 2 51.12 0.18 17.43
C PHE A 2 50.34 1.17 16.56
N VAL A 3 49.51 2.05 17.14
CA VAL A 3 48.71 3.03 16.38
C VAL A 3 49.58 4.02 15.59
N ARG A 4 50.75 4.41 16.13
CA ARG A 4 51.74 5.24 15.43
C ARG A 4 52.35 4.51 14.23
N LEU A 5 52.71 3.24 14.40
CA LEU A 5 53.24 2.39 13.32
C LEU A 5 52.20 2.17 12.20
N VAL A 6 50.93 1.97 12.57
CA VAL A 6 49.82 1.86 11.60
C VAL A 6 49.65 3.18 10.85
N TYR A 7 49.62 4.32 11.56
CA TYR A 7 49.46 5.63 10.95
C TYR A 7 50.61 6.00 9.98
N GLU A 8 51.86 5.75 10.38
CA GLU A 8 53.02 5.98 9.51
C GLU A 8 53.05 5.05 8.30
N SER A 9 52.60 3.80 8.45
CA SER A 9 52.39 2.88 7.33
C SER A 9 51.36 3.42 6.34
N PHE A 10 50.25 3.99 6.81
CA PHE A 10 49.26 4.65 5.94
C PHE A 10 49.83 5.85 5.20
N ARG A 11 50.69 6.65 5.83
CA ARG A 11 51.27 7.87 5.24
C ARG A 11 52.31 7.60 4.13
N ARG A 12 52.99 6.46 4.13
CA ARG A 12 54.05 6.15 3.13
C ARG A 12 53.55 5.72 1.74
N GLN A 13 52.33 5.18 1.62
CA GLN A 13 51.75 4.71 0.33
C GLN A 13 50.34 5.24 0.11
N THR A 14 50.12 6.52 0.41
CA THR A 14 48.81 7.18 0.39
C THR A 14 48.08 7.04 -0.94
N ARG A 15 48.76 7.15 -2.08
CA ARG A 15 48.12 7.05 -3.41
C ARG A 15 47.46 5.68 -3.66
N ARG A 16 48.17 4.58 -3.40
CA ARG A 16 47.64 3.22 -3.62
C ARG A 16 46.52 2.91 -2.63
N LYS A 17 46.67 3.34 -1.38
CA LYS A 17 45.67 3.14 -0.32
C LYS A 17 44.41 4.00 -0.56
N LEU A 18 44.58 5.20 -1.12
CA LEU A 18 43.46 6.06 -1.52
C LEU A 18 42.63 5.42 -2.62
N LEU A 19 43.26 4.84 -3.65
CA LEU A 19 42.55 4.13 -4.71
C LEU A 19 41.72 2.96 -4.17
N VAL A 20 42.28 2.18 -3.24
CA VAL A 20 41.56 1.07 -2.57
C VAL A 20 40.40 1.62 -1.74
N ALA A 21 40.61 2.70 -0.98
CA ALA A 21 39.56 3.31 -0.18
C ALA A 21 38.41 3.83 -1.06
N ILE A 22 38.72 4.47 -2.19
CA ILE A 22 37.73 4.95 -3.17
C ILE A 22 36.94 3.77 -3.73
N ALA A 23 37.61 2.69 -4.15
CA ALA A 23 36.93 1.51 -4.69
C ALA A 23 35.97 0.86 -3.68
N VAL A 24 36.42 0.69 -2.43
CA VAL A 24 35.57 0.14 -1.35
C VAL A 24 34.40 1.08 -1.04
N THR A 25 34.65 2.39 -0.99
CA THR A 25 33.61 3.38 -0.72
C THR A 25 32.56 3.39 -1.83
N LEU A 26 32.99 3.32 -3.10
CA LEU A 26 32.07 3.21 -4.24
C LEU A 26 31.20 1.96 -4.14
N GLY A 27 31.81 0.80 -3.87
CA GLY A 27 31.07 -0.45 -3.68
C GLY A 27 30.05 -0.35 -2.55
N ALA A 28 30.47 0.12 -1.38
CA ALA A 28 29.58 0.30 -0.23
C ALA A 28 28.45 1.30 -0.51
N THR A 29 28.73 2.39 -1.23
CA THR A 29 27.73 3.40 -1.60
C THR A 29 26.68 2.80 -2.53
N VAL A 30 27.11 2.07 -3.57
CA VAL A 30 26.20 1.41 -4.51
C VAL A 30 25.33 0.36 -3.79
N SER A 31 25.93 -0.48 -2.94
CA SER A 31 25.17 -1.46 -2.14
C SER A 31 24.17 -0.79 -1.19
N THR A 32 24.57 0.29 -0.53
CA THR A 32 23.70 1.04 0.38
C THR A 32 22.54 1.70 -0.38
N ALA A 33 22.81 2.28 -1.54
CA ALA A 33 21.79 2.86 -2.40
C ALA A 33 20.78 1.79 -2.85
N MET A 34 21.24 0.60 -3.24
CA MET A 34 20.36 -0.51 -3.61
C MET A 34 19.47 -0.97 -2.47
N ILE A 35 19.98 -1.03 -1.24
CA ILE A 35 19.16 -1.34 -0.06
C ILE A 35 18.10 -0.26 0.16
N GLY A 36 18.46 1.02 0.01
CA GLY A 36 17.51 2.13 0.12
C GLY A 36 16.39 2.06 -0.93
N ILE A 37 16.74 1.74 -2.18
CA ILE A 37 15.74 1.56 -3.24
C ILE A 37 14.87 0.34 -2.95
N ALA A 38 15.46 -0.81 -2.63
CA ALA A 38 14.71 -2.05 -2.38
C ALA A 38 13.71 -1.91 -1.23
N THR A 39 14.04 -1.10 -0.21
CA THR A 39 13.17 -0.86 0.94
C THR A 39 12.08 0.19 0.66
N GLY A 40 12.35 1.22 -0.15
CA GLY A 40 11.41 2.32 -0.41
C GLY A 40 10.59 2.22 -1.71
N ILE A 41 10.97 1.36 -2.66
CA ILE A 41 10.31 1.31 -3.97
C ILE A 41 8.84 0.88 -3.88
N GLY A 42 8.53 -0.02 -2.95
CA GLY A 42 7.16 -0.50 -2.72
C GLY A 42 6.22 0.63 -2.30
N ASP A 43 6.67 1.52 -1.41
CA ASP A 43 5.90 2.68 -0.95
C ASP A 43 5.64 3.66 -2.11
N LYS A 44 6.66 3.89 -2.95
CA LYS A 44 6.54 4.79 -4.09
C LYS A 44 5.59 4.24 -5.15
N ILE A 45 5.72 2.97 -5.53
CA ILE A 45 4.79 2.32 -6.46
C ILE A 45 3.37 2.35 -5.90
N SER A 46 3.20 2.05 -4.60
CA SER A 46 1.89 2.10 -3.95
C SER A 46 1.28 3.50 -3.99
N HIS A 47 2.08 4.55 -3.82
CA HIS A 47 1.63 5.93 -3.92
C HIS A 47 1.18 6.29 -5.34
N GLU A 48 1.95 5.90 -6.36
CA GLU A 48 1.59 6.12 -7.76
C GLU A 48 0.33 5.33 -8.13
N LEU A 49 0.20 4.07 -7.71
CA LEU A 49 -1.00 3.26 -7.94
C LEU A 49 -2.26 3.87 -7.30
N ARG A 50 -2.14 4.50 -6.12
CA ARG A 50 -3.27 5.21 -5.49
C ARG A 50 -3.75 6.40 -6.31
N SER A 51 -2.90 7.04 -7.11
CA SER A 51 -3.33 8.14 -8.00
C SER A 51 -4.33 7.67 -9.05
N TYR A 52 -4.38 6.36 -9.32
CA TYR A 52 -5.33 5.73 -10.24
C TYR A 52 -6.66 5.29 -9.58
N GLY A 53 -6.79 5.37 -8.25
CA GLY A 53 -8.04 5.04 -7.53
C GLY A 53 -7.89 4.01 -6.40
N ALA A 54 -9.00 3.37 -6.02
CA ALA A 54 -9.00 2.34 -4.98
C ALA A 54 -8.24 1.08 -5.45
N ASN A 55 -7.13 0.75 -4.78
CA ASN A 55 -6.29 -0.39 -5.16
C ASN A 55 -6.79 -1.74 -4.62
N LEU A 56 -7.81 -1.74 -3.76
CA LEU A 56 -8.43 -2.95 -3.20
C LEU A 56 -9.95 -2.75 -3.17
N VAL A 57 -10.67 -3.57 -3.93
CA VAL A 57 -12.13 -3.63 -3.90
C VAL A 57 -12.52 -4.90 -3.13
N VAL A 58 -13.33 -4.72 -2.09
CA VAL A 58 -13.84 -5.83 -1.28
C VAL A 58 -15.34 -5.91 -1.52
N THR A 59 -15.79 -7.05 -2.01
CA THR A 59 -17.19 -7.37 -2.25
C THR A 59 -17.60 -8.58 -1.42
N PRO A 60 -18.89 -8.75 -1.10
CA PRO A 60 -19.37 -9.95 -0.44
C PRO A 60 -19.26 -11.16 -1.38
N ASP A 61 -19.10 -12.37 -0.82
CA ASP A 61 -18.94 -13.61 -1.58
C ASP A 61 -20.11 -13.87 -2.55
N GLU A 62 -21.31 -13.40 -2.19
CA GLU A 62 -22.53 -13.50 -3.00
C GLU A 62 -22.46 -12.66 -4.30
N ASP A 63 -21.60 -11.63 -4.36
CA ASP A 63 -21.39 -10.79 -5.55
C ASP A 63 -20.37 -11.40 -6.54
N ASN A 64 -19.79 -12.56 -6.20
CA ASN A 64 -18.83 -13.29 -7.03
C ASN A 64 -19.50 -14.42 -7.86
N LEU A 65 -20.83 -14.51 -7.83
CA LEU A 65 -21.61 -15.42 -8.67
C LEU A 65 -21.76 -14.84 -10.07
N ASP A 66 -21.00 -15.39 -11.02
CA ASP A 66 -21.11 -15.09 -12.45
C ASP A 66 -22.38 -15.75 -13.01
N VAL A 67 -23.51 -15.03 -12.97
CA VAL A 67 -24.78 -15.52 -13.53
C VAL A 67 -24.91 -15.00 -14.96
N GLN A 68 -24.24 -15.67 -15.89
CA GLN A 68 -24.46 -15.48 -17.32
C GLN A 68 -25.69 -16.28 -17.78
N ILE A 69 -26.74 -15.59 -18.22
CA ILE A 69 -27.83 -16.19 -19.01
C ILE A 69 -27.71 -15.63 -20.43
N GLY A 70 -27.04 -16.37 -21.31
CA GLY A 70 -26.75 -15.93 -22.68
C GLY A 70 -25.59 -14.95 -22.77
N SER A 71 -25.72 -13.87 -23.57
CA SER A 71 -24.70 -12.83 -23.78
C SER A 71 -24.95 -11.54 -22.97
N VAL A 72 -25.75 -11.64 -21.90
CA VAL A 72 -26.06 -10.54 -20.99
C VAL A 72 -25.55 -10.92 -19.61
N ASP A 73 -24.62 -10.12 -19.08
CA ASP A 73 -24.22 -10.20 -17.67
C ASP A 73 -25.40 -9.75 -16.81
N LEU A 74 -26.21 -10.72 -16.38
CA LEU A 74 -27.22 -10.51 -15.36
C LEU A 74 -26.55 -10.71 -14.01
N LYS A 75 -25.64 -9.80 -13.64
CA LYS A 75 -25.32 -9.64 -12.22
C LYS A 75 -26.65 -9.30 -11.53
N PRO A 76 -27.16 -10.16 -10.63
CA PRO A 76 -28.25 -9.73 -9.78
C PRO A 76 -27.75 -8.46 -9.07
N ALA A 77 -28.59 -7.45 -8.90
CA ALA A 77 -28.27 -6.38 -7.96
C ALA A 77 -28.10 -7.06 -6.59
N SER A 78 -26.85 -7.41 -6.25
CA SER A 78 -26.53 -8.14 -5.05
C SER A 78 -26.96 -7.26 -3.89
N THR A 79 -28.02 -7.69 -3.20
CA THR A 79 -28.48 -7.07 -1.95
C THR A 79 -27.59 -7.47 -0.78
N ALA A 80 -26.58 -8.30 -1.03
CA ALA A 80 -25.60 -8.68 -0.04
C ALA A 80 -24.73 -7.46 0.26
N TYR A 81 -24.71 -7.07 1.52
CA TYR A 81 -23.84 -6.02 2.01
C TYR A 81 -22.78 -6.64 2.91
N LEU A 82 -21.59 -6.04 2.92
CA LEU A 82 -20.56 -6.40 3.89
C LEU A 82 -20.97 -5.92 5.28
N GLU A 83 -21.03 -6.82 6.25
CA GLU A 83 -21.18 -6.43 7.65
C GLU A 83 -19.97 -5.61 8.12
N GLU A 84 -20.21 -4.54 8.88
CA GLU A 84 -19.15 -3.70 9.43
C GLU A 84 -18.20 -4.49 10.36
N SER A 85 -18.75 -5.48 11.09
CA SER A 85 -18.00 -6.41 11.95
C SER A 85 -16.87 -7.13 11.18
N SER A 86 -17.11 -7.41 9.90
CA SER A 86 -16.20 -8.15 9.02
C SER A 86 -15.06 -7.29 8.47
N LEU A 87 -15.09 -5.95 8.62
CA LEU A 87 -13.98 -5.08 8.22
C LEU A 87 -12.66 -5.45 8.92
N THR A 88 -12.75 -6.00 10.13
CA THR A 88 -11.56 -6.48 10.87
C THR A 88 -10.83 -7.59 10.10
N LYS A 89 -11.55 -8.40 9.31
CA LYS A 89 -10.95 -9.49 8.50
C LYS A 89 -10.03 -8.96 7.40
N ILE A 90 -10.26 -7.74 6.91
CA ILE A 90 -9.38 -7.11 5.92
C ILE A 90 -7.95 -6.94 6.47
N LYS A 91 -7.79 -6.83 7.80
CA LYS A 91 -6.47 -6.81 8.45
C LYS A 91 -5.76 -8.17 8.47
N GLY A 92 -6.41 -9.23 8.03
CA GLY A 92 -5.80 -10.56 7.89
C GLY A 92 -4.94 -10.70 6.63
N ILE A 93 -5.08 -9.81 5.64
CA ILE A 93 -4.35 -9.92 4.37
C ILE A 93 -2.89 -9.48 4.52
N PHE A 94 -2.02 -9.98 3.64
CA PHE A 94 -0.61 -9.61 3.59
C PHE A 94 -0.38 -8.09 3.58
N TRP A 95 -1.23 -7.36 2.86
CA TRP A 95 -1.18 -5.90 2.69
C TRP A 95 -1.78 -5.09 3.86
N ARG A 96 -2.12 -5.70 4.99
CA ARG A 96 -2.81 -5.01 6.11
C ARG A 96 -2.17 -3.70 6.56
N ASN A 97 -0.84 -3.60 6.52
CA ASN A 97 -0.09 -2.42 6.95
C ASN A 97 -0.08 -1.30 5.89
N ASN A 98 -0.52 -1.58 4.66
CA ASN A 98 -0.55 -0.65 3.53
C ASN A 98 -1.96 -0.08 3.25
N ILE A 99 -2.94 -0.43 4.10
CA ILE A 99 -4.31 0.10 4.04
C ILE A 99 -4.34 1.44 4.78
N VAL A 100 -4.65 2.52 4.05
CA VAL A 100 -4.62 3.90 4.56
C VAL A 100 -5.99 4.45 4.93
N ALA A 101 -7.05 3.99 4.27
CA ALA A 101 -8.41 4.40 4.55
C ALA A 101 -9.39 3.36 4.00
N PHE A 102 -10.63 3.39 4.49
CA PHE A 102 -11.75 2.69 3.90
C PHE A 102 -12.70 3.71 3.27
N ALA A 103 -13.16 3.42 2.05
CA ALA A 103 -14.18 4.20 1.35
C ALA A 103 -15.41 3.30 1.12
N PRO A 104 -16.31 3.20 2.11
CA PRO A 104 -17.50 2.36 1.98
C PRO A 104 -18.45 2.97 0.96
N GLU A 105 -18.98 2.13 0.07
CA GLU A 105 -19.99 2.50 -0.91
C GLU A 105 -21.27 1.71 -0.62
N LEU A 106 -22.41 2.41 -0.65
CA LEU A 106 -23.73 1.81 -0.48
C LEU A 106 -24.61 2.23 -1.66
N GLN A 107 -25.04 1.25 -2.45
CA GLN A 107 -25.97 1.45 -3.56
C GLN A 107 -27.38 1.10 -3.12
N VAL A 108 -28.31 2.02 -3.37
CA VAL A 108 -29.74 1.86 -3.07
C VAL A 108 -30.56 2.25 -4.29
N ASN A 109 -31.33 1.32 -4.82
CA ASN A 109 -32.28 1.61 -5.88
C ASN A 109 -33.51 2.30 -5.28
N THR A 110 -33.84 3.50 -5.77
CA THR A 110 -34.99 4.28 -5.32
C THR A 110 -35.73 4.87 -6.52
N THR A 111 -36.89 5.48 -6.27
CA THR A 111 -37.67 6.16 -7.30
C THR A 111 -37.70 7.65 -7.00
N VAL A 112 -37.17 8.48 -7.90
CA VAL A 112 -37.21 9.94 -7.79
C VAL A 112 -38.09 10.47 -8.91
N GLY A 113 -39.20 11.11 -8.57
CA GLY A 113 -40.12 11.66 -9.58
C GLY A 113 -40.83 10.63 -10.47
N GLY A 114 -40.90 9.36 -10.05
CA GLY A 114 -41.50 8.27 -10.82
C GLY A 114 -40.51 7.47 -11.68
N GLU A 115 -39.25 7.90 -11.78
CA GLU A 115 -38.20 7.16 -12.48
C GLU A 115 -37.32 6.36 -11.50
N PRO A 116 -36.98 5.09 -11.82
CA PRO A 116 -36.04 4.31 -11.02
C PRO A 116 -34.62 4.83 -11.22
N VAL A 117 -33.98 5.22 -10.11
CA VAL A 117 -32.61 5.75 -10.08
C VAL A 117 -31.82 5.02 -8.98
N THR A 118 -30.57 4.69 -9.26
CA THR A 118 -29.65 4.14 -8.25
C THR A 118 -28.93 5.28 -7.53
N LEU A 119 -29.16 5.39 -6.22
CA LEU A 119 -28.41 6.29 -5.36
C LEU A 119 -27.14 5.59 -4.87
N LEU A 120 -26.00 6.23 -5.11
CA LEU A 120 -24.72 5.84 -4.54
C LEU A 120 -24.39 6.76 -3.36
N GLY A 121 -24.28 6.18 -2.17
CA GLY A 121 -23.91 6.87 -0.94
C GLY A 121 -22.59 6.38 -0.37
N THR A 122 -21.94 7.22 0.43
CA THR A 122 -20.78 6.85 1.25
C THR A 122 -20.98 7.36 2.68
N TYR A 123 -20.20 6.83 3.62
CA TYR A 123 -20.35 7.06 5.05
C TYR A 123 -19.58 8.32 5.49
N PHE A 124 -20.16 9.50 5.26
CA PHE A 124 -19.51 10.77 5.60
C PHE A 124 -19.41 11.04 7.10
N ALA A 125 -20.34 10.51 7.90
CA ALA A 125 -20.45 10.81 9.33
C ALA A 125 -19.45 10.04 10.21
N LYS A 126 -18.83 8.98 9.70
CA LYS A 126 -17.94 8.09 10.46
C LYS A 126 -16.68 7.81 9.66
N GLN A 127 -15.57 8.36 10.11
CA GLN A 127 -14.27 8.07 9.51
C GLN A 127 -13.79 6.69 9.96
N LEU A 128 -13.74 5.74 9.04
CA LEU A 128 -13.17 4.43 9.26
C LEU A 128 -11.64 4.52 9.11
N LEU A 129 -10.96 4.86 10.21
CA LEU A 129 -9.50 4.89 10.22
C LEU A 129 -8.95 3.46 10.31
N PRO A 130 -7.92 3.11 9.51
CA PRO A 130 -7.13 1.94 9.83
C PRO A 130 -6.45 2.21 11.18
N ALA A 131 -6.71 1.35 12.17
CA ALA A 131 -6.00 1.43 13.45
C ALA A 131 -4.50 1.23 13.16
N THR A 132 -3.78 2.35 13.05
CA THR A 132 -2.37 2.44 12.77
C THR A 132 -1.66 2.70 14.09
N PHE A 133 -0.52 2.02 14.29
CA PHE A 133 0.31 2.13 15.49
C PHE A 133 0.75 3.58 15.81
N TRP A 134 0.74 4.47 14.82
CA TRP A 134 1.16 5.87 14.93
C TRP A 134 0.05 6.84 15.38
N SER A 135 -1.22 6.39 15.45
CA SER A 135 -2.35 7.26 15.82
C SER A 135 -2.48 7.52 17.34
N ALA A 136 -1.53 7.08 18.15
CA ALA A 136 -1.51 7.27 19.61
C ALA A 136 -0.50 8.34 20.07
N ARG A 137 -0.22 9.32 19.21
CA ARG A 137 0.52 10.54 19.58
C ARG A 137 -0.27 11.76 19.13
N ASP A 138 -1.37 12.01 19.84
CA ASP A 138 -1.89 13.34 20.14
C ASP A 138 -2.41 13.31 21.57
#